data_AF-A0A4Q4D4J0-F1
#
_entry.id   AF-A0A4Q4D4J0-F1
#
_cell.length_a   1.000
_cell.length_b   1.000
_cell.length_c   1.000
_cell.angle_alpha   90.00
_cell.angle_beta   90.00
_cell.angle_gamma   90.00
#
_symmetry.space_group_name_H-M   'P 1'
#
loop_
_entity.id
_entity.type
_entity.pdbx_description
1 polymer ?
#
loop_
_entity_poly.entity_id
_entity_poly.type
_entity_poly.pdbx_seq_one_letter_code
_entity_poly.pdbx_strand_id
1 'polypeptide(L)'
;LNTYSARDLAHVLRVYGEEKFARRIADNVVAARAKEPFTTSARLVELVRDSIPAPARRTGGNPAKRTFQALRIEVNDELGAWERAMPAALEVLLPGGRVVVLAYQSLEDKIAKREMARVTTLELPPGLPFIPEGLAPDFTLVTRGAEQATAEEIEDNPRARSVRLRVVERVAA
;
A
#
# COMPACT_ATOMS: atom_id res chain seq x y z
N LEU A 1 -3.69 7.52 -18.09
CA LEU A 1 -2.96 8.76 -18.46
C LEU A 1 -3.58 9.51 -19.63
N ASN A 2 -3.66 8.94 -20.83
CA ASN A 2 -4.15 9.67 -22.00
C ASN A 2 -5.68 9.89 -22.02
N THR A 3 -6.43 9.12 -21.24
CA THR A 3 -7.91 9.09 -21.28
C THR A 3 -8.59 9.61 -20.01
N TYR A 4 -7.94 9.51 -18.84
CA TYR A 4 -8.55 9.88 -17.55
C TYR A 4 -8.91 11.35 -17.48
N SER A 5 -9.97 11.73 -16.76
CA SER A 5 -10.18 13.15 -16.46
C SER A 5 -9.04 13.67 -15.55
N ALA A 6 -8.85 14.98 -15.49
CA ALA A 6 -7.89 15.58 -14.54
C ALA A 6 -8.25 15.21 -13.09
N ARG A 7 -9.54 15.14 -12.77
CA ARG A 7 -10.05 14.76 -11.45
C ARG A 7 -9.66 13.33 -11.09
N ASP A 8 -9.92 12.38 -11.97
CA ASP A 8 -9.68 10.95 -11.71
C ASP A 8 -8.18 10.68 -11.62
N LEU A 9 -7.40 11.30 -12.51
CA LEU A 9 -5.94 11.20 -12.43
C LEU A 9 -5.41 11.80 -11.12
N ALA A 10 -5.90 12.97 -10.70
CA ALA A 10 -5.52 13.55 -9.42
C ALA A 10 -5.92 12.67 -8.22
N HIS A 11 -7.05 11.98 -8.31
CA HIS A 11 -7.50 11.03 -7.30
C HIS A 11 -6.52 9.86 -7.17
N VAL A 12 -6.19 9.20 -8.29
CA VAL A 12 -5.19 8.11 -8.34
C VAL A 12 -3.87 8.55 -7.73
N LEU A 13 -3.31 9.68 -8.18
CA LEU A 13 -2.03 10.18 -7.69
C LEU A 13 -2.05 10.48 -6.19
N ARG A 14 -3.15 11.03 -5.68
CA ARG A 14 -3.30 11.35 -4.26
C ARG A 14 -3.45 10.10 -3.41
N VAL A 15 -4.35 9.19 -3.80
CA VAL A 15 -4.73 8.04 -2.98
C VAL A 15 -3.64 6.98 -3.02
N TYR A 16 -3.12 6.64 -4.21
CA TYR A 16 -2.15 5.55 -4.36
C TYR A 16 -0.70 6.00 -4.30
N GLY A 17 -0.40 7.26 -4.63
CA GLY A 17 0.96 7.80 -4.58
C GLY A 17 1.27 8.63 -3.33
N GLU A 18 0.26 8.94 -2.52
CA GLU A 18 0.37 9.94 -1.45
C GLU A 18 1.02 11.25 -1.98
N GLU A 19 0.67 11.63 -3.21
CA GLU A 19 1.29 12.75 -3.93
C GLU A 19 0.67 14.10 -3.53
N LYS A 20 1.50 14.99 -2.99
CA LYS A 20 1.07 16.32 -2.51
C LYS A 20 0.66 17.22 -3.67
N PHE A 21 1.32 17.10 -4.81
CA PHE A 21 1.08 17.92 -6.00
C PHE A 21 0.12 17.26 -7.00
N ALA A 22 -0.66 16.25 -6.56
CA ALA A 22 -1.49 15.42 -7.41
C ALA A 22 -2.37 16.20 -8.40
N ARG A 23 -3.05 17.25 -7.93
CA ARG A 23 -3.91 18.10 -8.78
C ARG A 23 -3.11 18.81 -9.86
N ARG A 24 -2.01 19.46 -9.47
CA ARG A 24 -1.13 20.20 -10.41
C ARG A 24 -0.50 19.28 -11.45
N ILE A 25 -0.04 18.10 -11.03
CA ILE A 25 0.50 17.08 -11.95
C ILE A 25 -0.59 16.63 -12.93
N ALA A 26 -1.78 16.31 -12.44
CA ALA A 26 -2.89 15.88 -13.29
C ALA A 26 -3.32 16.94 -14.31
N ASP A 27 -3.46 18.19 -13.88
CA ASP A 27 -3.79 19.32 -14.77
C ASP A 27 -2.73 19.49 -15.87
N ASN A 28 -1.45 19.43 -15.49
CA ASN A 28 -0.34 19.50 -16.44
C ASN A 28 -0.31 18.31 -17.40
N VAL A 29 -0.61 17.09 -16.94
CA VAL A 29 -0.71 15.91 -17.81
C VAL A 29 -1.83 16.10 -18.83
N VAL A 30 -3.01 16.58 -18.42
CA VAL A 30 -4.14 16.82 -19.33
C VAL A 30 -3.81 17.91 -20.35
N ALA A 31 -3.18 19.00 -19.93
CA ALA A 31 -2.74 20.06 -20.84
C ALA A 31 -1.67 19.58 -21.84
N ALA A 32 -0.71 18.77 -21.38
CA ALA A 32 0.36 18.24 -22.21
C ALA A 32 -0.13 17.20 -23.22
N ARG A 33 -1.03 16.28 -22.81
CA ARG A 33 -1.56 15.24 -23.70
C ARG A 33 -2.46 15.79 -24.80
N ALA A 34 -3.10 16.95 -24.56
CA ALA A 34 -3.91 17.62 -25.57
C ALA A 34 -3.08 18.12 -26.76
N LYS A 35 -1.78 18.39 -26.54
CA LYS A 35 -0.83 18.75 -27.59
C LYS A 35 -0.22 17.51 -28.25
N GLU A 36 0.19 16.55 -27.42
CA GLU A 36 0.84 15.32 -27.87
C GLU A 36 0.58 14.22 -26.83
N PRO A 37 -0.02 13.06 -27.19
CA PRO A 37 -0.23 11.96 -26.26
C PRO A 37 1.06 11.43 -25.63
N PHE A 38 0.98 10.90 -24.41
CA PHE A 38 2.14 10.26 -23.77
C PHE A 38 2.36 8.86 -24.35
N THR A 39 3.57 8.60 -24.84
CA THR A 39 4.01 7.30 -25.37
C THR A 39 5.26 6.76 -24.65
N THR A 40 5.99 7.62 -23.92
CA THR A 40 7.21 7.25 -23.19
C THR A 40 7.17 7.74 -21.74
N SER A 41 7.84 7.01 -20.85
CA SER A 41 7.95 7.36 -19.42
C SER A 41 8.81 8.61 -19.20
N ALA A 42 9.88 8.80 -19.98
CA ALA A 42 10.81 9.91 -19.82
C ALA A 42 10.10 11.28 -19.90
N ARG A 43 9.18 11.45 -20.86
CA ARG A 43 8.40 12.69 -20.99
C ARG A 43 7.49 12.94 -19.78
N LEU A 44 6.93 11.88 -19.21
CA LEU A 44 6.12 11.99 -17.99
C LEU A 44 6.99 12.37 -16.78
N VAL A 45 8.21 11.80 -16.67
CA VAL A 45 9.14 12.13 -15.58
C VAL A 45 9.48 13.63 -15.58
N GLU A 46 9.83 14.19 -16.74
CA GLU A 46 10.13 15.62 -16.83
C GLU A 46 8.90 16.49 -16.52
N LEU A 47 7.71 16.13 -17.01
CA LEU A 47 6.48 16.85 -16.66
C LEU A 47 6.22 16.86 -15.15
N VAL A 48 6.36 15.71 -14.49
CA VAL A 48 6.17 15.60 -13.04
C VAL A 48 7.18 16.46 -12.31
N ARG A 49 8.45 16.44 -12.74
CA ARG A 49 9.51 17.28 -12.19
C ARG A 49 9.18 18.78 -12.34
N ASP A 50 8.69 19.21 -13.48
CA ASP A 50 8.32 20.62 -13.73
C ASP A 50 7.06 21.05 -12.98
N SER A 51 6.21 20.08 -12.64
CA SER A 51 5.00 20.28 -11.84
C SER A 51 5.30 20.49 -10.35
N ILE A 52 6.47 20.08 -9.87
CA ILE A 52 6.84 20.15 -8.45
C ILE A 52 7.73 21.38 -8.20
N PRO A 53 7.42 22.26 -7.23
CA PRO A 53 8.23 23.44 -6.91
C PRO A 53 9.69 23.10 -6.60
N ALA A 54 10.63 23.95 -7.06
CA ALA A 54 12.07 23.72 -6.88
C ALA A 54 12.51 23.39 -5.44
N PRO A 55 12.00 24.07 -4.39
CA PRO A 55 12.34 23.73 -3.00
C PRO A 55 11.93 22.29 -2.62
N ALA A 56 10.77 21.84 -3.10
CA ALA A 56 10.25 20.49 -2.86
C ALA A 56 10.97 19.41 -3.67
N ARG A 57 11.78 19.79 -4.68
CA ARG A 57 12.64 18.87 -5.44
C ARG A 57 14.01 18.65 -4.81
N ARG A 58 14.43 19.53 -3.89
CA ARG A 58 15.76 19.47 -3.25
C ARG A 58 15.84 18.41 -2.17
N THR A 59 14.69 17.98 -1.64
CA THR A 59 14.59 16.98 -0.59
C THR A 59 13.91 15.72 -1.14
N GLY A 60 14.56 14.57 -0.97
CA GLY A 60 14.06 13.28 -1.45
C GLY A 60 14.67 12.82 -2.77
N GLY A 61 14.41 11.56 -3.12
CA GLY A 61 14.88 10.93 -4.37
C GLY A 61 14.12 11.40 -5.60
N ASN A 62 14.03 10.56 -6.63
CA ASN A 62 13.36 10.91 -7.90
C ASN A 62 11.92 11.44 -7.65
N PRO A 63 11.61 12.70 -8.04
CA PRO A 63 10.29 13.32 -7.82
C PRO A 63 9.13 12.57 -8.47
N ALA A 64 9.38 11.81 -9.54
CA ALA A 64 8.35 11.06 -10.25
C ALA A 64 8.01 9.72 -9.57
N LYS A 65 8.78 9.26 -8.57
CA LYS A 65 8.62 7.94 -7.94
C LYS A 65 7.19 7.67 -7.46
N ARG A 66 6.59 8.63 -6.75
CA ARG A 66 5.22 8.53 -6.23
C ARG A 66 4.16 8.48 -7.32
N THR A 67 4.36 9.26 -8.38
CA THR A 67 3.46 9.25 -9.54
C THR A 67 3.50 7.90 -10.24
N PHE A 68 4.68 7.34 -10.49
CA PHE A 68 4.79 6.03 -11.13
C PHE A 68 4.27 4.90 -10.23
N GLN A 69 4.49 4.97 -8.92
CA GLN A 69 3.87 4.05 -7.96
C GLN A 69 2.34 4.07 -8.05
N ALA A 70 1.73 5.27 -8.00
CA ALA A 70 0.28 5.41 -8.08
C ALA A 70 -0.29 4.82 -9.37
N LEU A 71 0.35 5.11 -10.51
CA LEU A 71 -0.06 4.61 -11.81
C LEU A 71 0.10 3.09 -11.91
N ARG A 72 1.16 2.52 -11.34
CA ARG A 72 1.37 1.07 -11.31
C ARG A 72 0.26 0.38 -10.52
N ILE A 73 -0.08 0.92 -9.35
CA ILE A 73 -1.16 0.44 -8.49
C ILE A 73 -2.50 0.46 -9.23
N GLU A 74 -2.85 1.60 -9.83
CA GLU A 74 -4.09 1.78 -10.59
C GLU A 74 -4.17 0.81 -11.79
N VAL A 75 -3.11 0.73 -12.60
CA VAL A 75 -3.13 -0.06 -13.84
C VAL A 75 -3.25 -1.55 -13.57
N ASN A 76 -2.63 -2.05 -12.49
CA ASN A 76 -2.61 -3.47 -12.18
C ASN A 76 -3.66 -3.88 -11.13
N ASP A 77 -4.54 -2.97 -10.70
CA ASP A 77 -5.46 -3.19 -9.57
C ASP A 77 -4.74 -3.80 -8.35
N GLU A 78 -3.54 -3.29 -8.03
CA GLU A 78 -2.68 -3.92 -7.01
C GLU A 78 -3.42 -4.00 -5.67
N LEU A 79 -3.96 -2.87 -5.20
CA LEU A 79 -4.64 -2.84 -3.90
C LEU A 79 -5.97 -3.59 -3.93
N GLY A 80 -6.73 -3.58 -5.03
CA GLY A 80 -7.93 -4.40 -5.13
C GLY A 80 -7.63 -5.89 -5.07
N ALA A 81 -6.51 -6.34 -5.68
CA ALA A 81 -6.03 -7.71 -5.52
C ALA A 81 -5.70 -8.04 -4.06
N TRP A 82 -5.03 -7.14 -3.34
CA TRP A 82 -4.78 -7.29 -1.90
C TRP A 82 -6.07 -7.36 -1.07
N GLU A 83 -7.04 -6.49 -1.34
CA GLU A 83 -8.32 -6.47 -0.61
C GLU A 83 -9.14 -7.74 -0.80
N ARG A 84 -8.99 -8.42 -1.94
CA ARG A 84 -9.65 -9.71 -2.20
C ARG A 84 -8.83 -10.90 -1.66
N ALA A 85 -7.52 -10.86 -1.82
CA ALA A 85 -6.65 -11.99 -1.49
C ALA A 85 -6.47 -12.19 0.01
N MET A 86 -6.39 -11.11 0.80
CA MET A 86 -6.16 -11.22 2.24
C MET A 86 -7.29 -11.95 2.99
N PRO A 87 -8.58 -11.59 2.83
CA PRO A 87 -9.67 -12.36 3.43
C PRO A 87 -9.66 -13.83 3.00
N ALA A 88 -9.56 -14.08 1.69
CA ALA A 88 -9.58 -15.44 1.14
C ALA A 88 -8.43 -16.30 1.69
N ALA A 89 -7.24 -15.72 1.83
CA ALA A 89 -6.09 -16.42 2.39
C ALA A 89 -6.30 -16.81 3.87
N LEU A 90 -6.99 -15.98 4.65
CA LEU A 90 -7.28 -16.27 6.05
C LEU A 90 -8.36 -17.37 6.17
N GLU A 91 -9.41 -17.29 5.36
CA GLU A 91 -10.55 -18.23 5.42
C GLU A 91 -10.15 -19.69 5.16
N VAL A 92 -9.19 -19.91 4.26
CA VAL A 92 -8.77 -21.28 3.85
C VAL A 92 -7.75 -21.93 4.78
N LEU A 93 -7.20 -21.22 5.77
CA LEU A 93 -6.20 -21.80 6.66
C LEU A 93 -6.80 -22.89 7.53
N LEU A 94 -6.09 -24.00 7.71
CA LEU A 94 -6.39 -24.96 8.78
C LEU A 94 -5.75 -24.48 10.10
N PRO A 95 -6.21 -24.97 11.27
CA PRO A 95 -5.52 -24.72 12.53
C PRO A 95 -4.01 -25.07 12.44
N GLY A 96 -3.16 -24.18 12.96
CA GLY A 96 -1.71 -24.18 12.81
C GLY A 96 -1.19 -23.56 11.49
N GLY A 97 -2.09 -23.27 10.54
CA GLY A 97 -1.76 -22.61 9.28
C GLY A 97 -1.43 -21.14 9.47
N ARG A 98 -0.51 -20.62 8.65
CA ARG A 98 -0.02 -19.22 8.75
C ARG A 98 -0.13 -18.47 7.43
N VAL A 99 -0.51 -17.20 7.53
CA VAL A 99 -0.36 -16.24 6.44
C VAL A 99 0.82 -15.33 6.79
N VAL A 100 1.80 -15.28 5.88
CA VAL A 100 2.95 -14.38 5.96
C VAL A 100 2.80 -13.30 4.89
N VAL A 101 2.82 -12.04 5.31
CA VAL A 101 2.70 -10.88 4.45
C VAL A 101 4.02 -10.12 4.40
N LEU A 102 4.46 -9.79 3.18
CA LEU A 102 5.56 -8.85 2.92
C LEU A 102 5.00 -7.64 2.17
N ALA A 103 4.73 -6.55 2.90
CA ALA A 103 4.26 -5.30 2.32
C ALA A 103 5.44 -4.36 2.03
N TYR A 104 5.55 -3.82 0.82
CA TYR A 104 6.65 -2.93 0.42
C TYR A 104 6.27 -1.45 0.42
N GLN A 105 4.99 -1.16 0.62
CA GLN A 105 4.45 0.20 0.75
C GLN A 105 3.39 0.30 1.85
N SER A 106 3.11 1.54 2.25
CA SER A 106 2.21 1.89 3.34
C SER A 106 0.77 1.39 3.13
N LEU A 107 0.27 1.41 1.89
CA LEU A 107 -1.11 1.02 1.58
C LEU A 107 -1.33 -0.49 1.70
N GLU A 108 -0.37 -1.30 1.24
CA GLU A 108 -0.37 -2.76 1.42
C GLU A 108 -0.34 -3.13 2.90
N ASP A 109 0.56 -2.51 3.67
CA ASP A 109 0.69 -2.77 5.11
C ASP A 109 -0.60 -2.39 5.87
N LYS A 110 -1.27 -1.30 5.46
CA LYS A 110 -2.56 -0.89 6.02
C LYS A 110 -3.65 -1.94 5.79
N ILE A 111 -3.75 -2.49 4.57
CA ILE A 111 -4.69 -3.58 4.27
C ILE A 111 -4.36 -4.78 5.14
N ALA A 112 -3.12 -5.27 5.10
CA ALA A 112 -2.71 -6.44 5.87
C ALA A 112 -3.00 -6.28 7.37
N LYS A 113 -2.66 -5.12 7.94
CA LYS A 113 -2.94 -4.79 9.34
C LYS A 113 -4.44 -4.81 9.65
N ARG A 114 -5.28 -4.20 8.79
CA ARG A 114 -6.74 -4.17 8.96
C ARG A 114 -7.33 -5.57 8.96
N GLU A 115 -6.96 -6.38 7.96
CA GLU A 115 -7.48 -7.73 7.77
C GLU A 115 -7.04 -8.68 8.90
N MET A 116 -5.77 -8.61 9.32
CA MET A 116 -5.29 -9.39 10.46
C MET A 116 -5.92 -8.93 11.78
N ALA A 117 -6.13 -7.63 11.98
CA ALA A 117 -6.80 -7.12 13.18
C ALA A 117 -8.24 -7.63 13.30
N ARG A 118 -8.98 -7.67 12.18
CA ARG A 118 -10.36 -8.18 12.13
C ARG A 118 -10.49 -9.59 12.70
N VAL A 119 -9.53 -10.48 12.42
CA VAL A 119 -9.61 -11.89 12.82
C VAL A 119 -8.91 -12.19 14.15
N THR A 120 -8.17 -11.23 14.70
CA THR A 120 -7.39 -11.40 15.95
C THR A 120 -7.96 -10.59 17.12
N THR A 121 -8.91 -9.69 16.87
CA THR A 121 -9.51 -8.82 17.88
C THR A 121 -10.92 -9.28 18.21
N LEU A 122 -11.26 -9.25 19.50
CA LEU A 122 -12.62 -9.46 19.97
C LEU A 122 -13.34 -8.13 20.16
N GLU A 123 -14.54 -8.01 19.61
CA GLU A 123 -15.46 -6.95 19.99
C GLU A 123 -16.24 -7.40 21.23
N LEU A 124 -15.72 -7.06 22.41
CA LEU A 124 -16.44 -7.25 23.67
C LEU A 124 -16.98 -5.91 24.19
N PRO A 125 -18.21 -5.89 24.75
CA PRO A 125 -18.71 -4.72 25.46
C PRO A 125 -17.70 -4.26 26.54
N PRO A 126 -17.48 -2.94 26.69
CA PRO A 126 -16.60 -2.43 27.74
C PRO A 126 -17.05 -2.90 29.12
N GLY A 127 -16.12 -3.40 29.94
CA GLY A 127 -16.39 -3.75 31.34
C GLY A 127 -16.69 -5.22 31.62
N LEU A 128 -16.56 -6.12 30.63
CA LEU A 128 -16.59 -7.56 30.88
C LEU A 128 -15.29 -8.02 31.57
N PRO A 129 -15.35 -8.64 32.77
CA PRO A 129 -14.17 -9.05 33.52
C PRO A 129 -13.50 -10.33 32.99
N PHE A 130 -14.13 -11.01 32.02
CA PHE A 130 -13.61 -12.21 31.36
C PHE A 130 -14.11 -12.31 29.92
N ILE A 131 -13.43 -13.09 29.09
CA ILE A 131 -13.87 -13.47 27.74
C ILE A 131 -14.72 -14.74 27.90
N PRO A 132 -16.01 -14.76 27.52
CA PRO A 132 -16.82 -15.97 27.58
C PRO A 132 -16.22 -17.11 26.74
N GLU A 133 -16.36 -18.35 27.20
CA GLU A 133 -15.89 -19.53 26.45
C GLU A 133 -16.55 -19.58 25.07
N GLY A 134 -15.74 -19.84 24.02
CA GLY A 134 -16.19 -19.82 22.63
C GLY A 134 -16.14 -18.45 21.94
N LEU A 135 -15.75 -17.38 22.64
CA LEU A 135 -15.50 -16.05 22.07
C LEU A 135 -14.01 -15.72 21.99
N ALA A 136 -13.11 -16.71 21.87
CA ALA A 136 -11.70 -16.41 21.57
C ALA A 136 -11.55 -16.18 20.06
N PRO A 137 -10.65 -15.29 19.58
CA PRO A 137 -10.42 -15.16 18.15
C PRO A 137 -9.80 -16.44 17.60
N ASP A 138 -10.22 -16.81 16.39
CA ASP A 138 -9.69 -18.00 15.70
C ASP A 138 -8.23 -17.83 15.26
N PHE A 139 -7.68 -16.62 15.37
CA PHE A 139 -6.35 -16.26 14.94
C PHE A 139 -5.54 -15.55 16.03
N THR A 140 -4.23 -15.71 15.98
CA THR A 140 -3.26 -14.95 16.79
C THR A 140 -2.18 -14.31 15.93
N LEU A 141 -1.72 -13.13 16.31
CA LEU A 141 -0.56 -12.50 15.68
C LEU A 141 0.72 -13.18 16.17
N VAL A 142 1.55 -13.63 15.22
CA VAL A 142 2.86 -14.22 15.53
C VAL A 142 3.91 -13.12 15.69
N THR A 143 3.80 -12.01 14.94
CA THR A 143 4.72 -10.87 15.04
C THR A 143 4.16 -9.78 15.95
N ARG A 144 5.03 -9.13 16.74
CA ARG A 144 4.66 -7.96 17.57
C ARG A 144 4.76 -6.69 16.74
N GLY A 145 3.78 -6.49 15.87
CA GLY A 145 3.79 -5.43 14.87
C GLY A 145 4.40 -5.89 13.55
N ALA A 146 5.01 -4.95 12.81
CA ALA A 146 5.67 -5.26 11.55
C ALA A 146 7.18 -5.41 11.78
N GLU A 147 7.71 -6.59 11.46
CA GLU A 147 9.15 -6.83 11.42
C GLU A 147 9.75 -6.10 10.21
N GLN A 148 11.00 -5.67 10.35
CA GLN A 148 11.75 -4.93 9.33
C GLN A 148 13.04 -5.67 9.01
N ALA A 149 13.52 -5.49 7.78
CA ALA A 149 14.84 -5.96 7.36
C ALA A 149 15.95 -5.38 8.27
N THR A 150 16.99 -6.17 8.51
CA THR A 150 18.16 -5.74 9.28
C THR A 150 19.01 -4.76 8.47
N ALA A 151 19.96 -4.08 9.13
CA ALA A 151 20.87 -3.18 8.42
C ALA A 151 21.72 -3.92 7.37
N GLU A 152 22.19 -5.13 7.69
CA GLU A 152 22.94 -6.02 6.80
C GLU A 152 22.10 -6.43 5.57
N GLU A 153 20.85 -6.86 5.78
CA GLU A 153 19.97 -7.23 4.66
C GLU A 153 19.67 -6.02 3.74
N ILE A 154 19.56 -4.81 4.30
CA ILE A 154 19.32 -3.59 3.51
C ILE A 154 20.56 -3.20 2.70
N GLU A 155 21.76 -3.48 3.20
CA GLU A 155 23.02 -3.25 2.48
C GLU A 155 23.12 -4.18 1.27
N ASP A 156 22.87 -5.48 1.47
CA ASP A 156 22.89 -6.49 0.40
C ASP A 156 21.71 -6.35 -0.57
N ASN A 157 20.55 -5.96 -0.06
CA ASN A 157 19.32 -5.79 -0.81
C ASN A 157 18.62 -4.47 -0.45
N PRO A 158 18.95 -3.37 -1.14
CA PRO A 158 18.32 -2.06 -0.92
C PRO A 158 16.80 -2.05 -1.07
N ARG A 159 16.20 -3.03 -1.78
CA ARG A 159 14.74 -3.15 -1.91
C ARG A 159 14.07 -3.64 -0.61
N ALA A 160 14.81 -4.31 0.28
CA ALA A 160 14.30 -4.78 1.57
C ALA A 160 14.03 -3.62 2.54
N ARG A 161 14.61 -2.43 2.32
CA ARG A 161 14.47 -1.25 3.18
C ARG A 161 13.02 -0.90 3.53
N SER A 162 12.09 -1.07 2.60
CA SER A 162 10.69 -0.71 2.81
C SER A 162 9.79 -1.88 3.20
N VAL A 163 10.34 -3.09 3.34
CA VAL A 163 9.52 -4.26 3.67
C VAL A 163 8.98 -4.18 5.09
N ARG A 164 7.72 -4.56 5.23
CA ARG A 164 7.01 -4.74 6.50
C ARG A 164 6.49 -6.17 6.50
N LEU A 165 7.05 -6.99 7.38
CA LEU A 165 6.67 -8.38 7.53
C LEU A 165 5.64 -8.53 8.65
N ARG A 166 4.51 -9.18 8.37
CA ARG A 166 3.50 -9.53 9.36
C ARG A 166 3.13 -11.00 9.22
N VAL A 167 2.89 -11.65 10.36
CA VAL A 167 2.47 -13.05 10.38
C VAL A 167 1.28 -13.24 11.31
N VAL A 168 0.27 -13.97 10.82
CA VAL A 168 -0.88 -14.40 11.60
C VAL A 168 -1.04 -15.91 11.46
N GLU A 169 -1.44 -16.56 12.54
CA GLU A 169 -1.67 -18.00 12.62
C GLU A 169 -3.13 -18.27 13.01
N ARG A 170 -3.76 -19.26 12.37
CA ARG A 170 -5.06 -19.79 12.80
C ARG A 170 -4.83 -20.74 13.97
N VAL A 171 -5.44 -20.48 15.12
CA VAL A 171 -5.28 -21.28 16.35
C VAL A 171 -6.49 -22.14 16.67
N ALA A 172 -7.66 -21.83 16.08
CA ALA A 172 -8.90 -22.58 16.27
C ALA A 172 -9.64 -22.80 14.94
N ALA A 173 -10.55 -23.78 14.93
CA ALA A 173 -11.36 -24.16 13.77
C ALA A 173 -12.64 -23.33 13.72
#